data_AF-A0A966SR11-F1
#
_entry.id   AF-A0A966SR11-F1
#
_cell.length_a   1.000
_cell.length_b   1.000
_cell.length_c   1.000
_cell.angle_alpha   90.00
_cell.angle_beta   90.00
_cell.angle_gamma   90.00
#
_symmetry.space_group_name_H-M   'P 1'
#
loop_
_entity.id
_entity.type
_entity.pdbx_description
1 polymer ?
#
loop_
_entity_poly.entity_id
_entity_poly.type
_entity_poly.pdbx_seq_one_letter_code
_entity_poly.pdbx_strand_id
1 'polypeptide(L)'
;ADIKAAYPHLAFTANPWGRGVIGCSSGGAAALTMAWFRPDLFRRVIAYSGTFVDQQDDDAPEEAQYPLGAWEYHSGKKLIETSELKPLRIFTHVSEKDIRPNDPEETHHNWVMAGQRTAAALKDKGYHHRFIYSLATGHCDGKVFQQTLADTLVWVWRGYHAD
;
A
#
# COMPACT_ATOMS: atom_id res chain seq x y z
N ALA A 1 -1.63 19.38 -22.67
CA ALA A 1 -2.55 20.48 -23.00
C ALA A 1 -3.93 19.93 -23.38
N ASP A 2 -3.96 18.80 -24.08
CA ASP A 2 -5.15 18.23 -24.72
C ASP A 2 -6.27 17.82 -23.75
N ILE A 3 -5.95 17.24 -22.58
CA ILE A 3 -6.96 16.86 -21.59
C ILE A 3 -7.71 18.08 -21.04
N LYS A 4 -7.01 19.20 -20.78
CA LYS A 4 -7.68 20.41 -20.27
C LYS A 4 -8.53 21.10 -21.35
N ALA A 5 -8.15 20.98 -22.62
CA ALA A 5 -8.96 21.46 -23.72
C ALA A 5 -10.22 20.61 -23.91
N ALA A 6 -10.11 19.28 -23.79
CA ALA A 6 -11.25 18.36 -23.86
C ALA A 6 -12.19 18.45 -22.65
N TYR A 7 -11.64 18.75 -21.47
CA TYR A 7 -12.39 18.82 -20.21
C TYR A 7 -12.10 20.15 -19.48
N PRO A 8 -12.70 21.27 -19.92
CA PRO A 8 -12.37 22.61 -19.41
C PRO A 8 -12.70 22.81 -17.92
N HIS A 9 -13.55 21.95 -17.34
CA HIS A 9 -13.91 21.96 -15.92
C HIS A 9 -13.15 20.91 -15.09
N LEU A 10 -12.25 20.13 -15.70
CA LEU A 10 -11.44 19.16 -14.96
C LEU A 10 -10.36 19.87 -14.14
N ALA A 11 -10.55 19.86 -12.82
CA ALA A 11 -9.59 20.39 -11.87
C ALA A 11 -8.69 19.28 -11.30
N PHE A 12 -7.39 19.54 -11.25
CA PHE A 12 -6.42 18.71 -10.52
C PHE A 12 -5.98 19.47 -9.28
N THR A 13 -6.18 18.87 -8.11
CA THR A 13 -5.73 19.47 -6.85
C THR A 13 -4.23 19.27 -6.65
N ALA A 14 -3.57 20.28 -6.09
CA ALA A 14 -2.21 20.19 -5.57
C ALA A 14 -2.17 19.69 -4.12
N ASN A 15 -3.31 19.67 -3.42
CA ASN A 15 -3.41 19.17 -2.06
C ASN A 15 -3.13 17.65 -2.06
N PRO A 16 -2.12 17.16 -1.34
CA PRO A 16 -1.85 15.72 -1.25
C PRO A 16 -2.94 14.95 -0.50
N TRP A 17 -3.71 15.64 0.36
CA TRP A 17 -4.96 15.13 0.90
C TRP A 17 -6.11 15.18 -0.12
N GLY A 18 -5.91 15.55 -1.38
CA GLY A 18 -6.86 15.28 -2.46
C GLY A 18 -6.46 14.10 -3.34
N ARG A 19 -5.30 13.48 -3.09
CA ARG A 19 -4.70 12.47 -3.96
C ARG A 19 -4.60 11.11 -3.26
N GLY A 20 -4.98 10.07 -3.99
CA GLY A 20 -4.86 8.68 -3.53
C GLY A 20 -4.30 7.79 -4.62
N VAL A 21 -3.67 6.71 -4.20
CA VAL A 21 -3.12 5.67 -5.08
C VAL A 21 -3.72 4.35 -4.66
N ILE A 22 -4.12 3.56 -5.65
CA ILE A 22 -4.64 2.22 -5.48
C ILE A 22 -3.84 1.24 -6.33
N GLY A 23 -3.57 0.06 -5.80
CA GLY A 23 -2.95 -1.01 -6.55
C GLY A 23 -3.15 -2.37 -5.92
N CYS A 24 -2.90 -3.41 -6.72
CA CYS A 24 -2.85 -4.79 -6.27
C CYS A 24 -1.49 -5.40 -6.56
N SER A 25 -1.06 -6.39 -5.78
CA SER A 25 0.25 -7.05 -5.97
C SER A 25 1.40 -6.04 -5.88
N SER A 26 2.31 -6.04 -6.86
CA SER A 26 3.38 -5.04 -6.98
C SER A 26 2.84 -3.61 -7.14
N GLY A 27 1.63 -3.44 -7.67
CA GLY A 27 0.92 -2.15 -7.64
C GLY A 27 0.57 -1.69 -6.22
N GLY A 28 0.32 -2.62 -5.30
CA GLY A 28 0.10 -2.32 -3.88
C GLY A 28 1.40 -1.85 -3.19
N ALA A 29 2.53 -2.50 -3.50
CA ALA A 29 3.85 -2.07 -3.05
C ALA A 29 4.19 -0.68 -3.60
N ALA A 30 3.98 -0.47 -4.91
CA ALA A 30 4.16 0.82 -5.56
C ALA A 30 3.28 1.91 -4.93
N ALA A 31 2.00 1.61 -4.62
CA ALA A 31 1.10 2.56 -3.97
C ALA A 31 1.61 3.01 -2.60
N LEU A 32 2.11 2.09 -1.77
CA LEU A 32 2.72 2.44 -0.49
C LEU A 32 4.01 3.24 -0.71
N THR A 33 4.91 2.78 -1.58
CA THR A 33 6.19 3.44 -1.88
C THR A 33 6.01 4.87 -2.39
N MET A 34 5.06 5.11 -3.30
CA MET A 34 4.72 6.45 -3.78
C MET A 34 4.34 7.38 -2.62
N ALA A 35 3.48 6.93 -1.70
CA ALA A 35 3.07 7.75 -0.56
C ALA A 35 4.15 7.84 0.53
N TRP A 36 4.97 6.80 0.68
CA TRP A 36 6.00 6.71 1.71
C TRP A 36 7.14 7.69 1.45
N PHE A 37 7.61 7.73 0.20
CA PHE A 37 8.71 8.59 -0.21
C PHE A 37 8.24 9.96 -0.70
N ARG A 38 7.00 10.08 -1.17
CA ARG A 38 6.40 11.35 -1.61
C ARG A 38 5.07 11.66 -0.92
N PRO A 39 5.06 11.80 0.43
CA PRO A 39 3.86 12.21 1.17
C PRO A 39 3.41 13.65 0.86
N ASP A 40 4.25 14.42 0.17
CA ASP A 40 3.92 15.72 -0.43
C ASP A 40 3.05 15.58 -1.69
N LEU A 41 3.00 14.40 -2.32
CA LEU A 41 2.18 14.11 -3.51
C LEU A 41 0.98 13.21 -3.20
N PHE A 42 1.15 12.17 -2.39
CA PHE A 42 0.09 11.18 -2.12
C PHE A 42 0.01 10.88 -0.62
N ARG A 43 -1.21 10.99 -0.06
CA ARG A 43 -1.45 10.68 1.37
C ARG A 43 -2.47 9.58 1.62
N ARG A 44 -3.03 9.01 0.56
CA ARG A 44 -3.99 7.91 0.65
C ARG A 44 -3.51 6.71 -0.14
N VAL A 45 -3.43 5.59 0.54
CA VAL A 45 -2.94 4.33 -0.02
C VAL A 45 -4.04 3.30 0.11
N ILE A 46 -4.30 2.58 -0.98
CA ILE A 46 -5.11 1.36 -1.00
C ILE A 46 -4.27 0.26 -1.66
N ALA A 47 -3.83 -0.71 -0.87
CA ALA A 47 -3.02 -1.82 -1.35
C ALA A 47 -3.74 -3.16 -1.10
N TYR A 48 -4.19 -3.81 -2.17
CA TYR A 48 -4.73 -5.17 -2.14
C TYR A 48 -3.62 -6.18 -2.41
N SER A 49 -3.55 -7.29 -1.65
CA SER A 49 -2.51 -8.32 -1.76
C SER A 49 -1.11 -7.74 -2.04
N GLY A 50 -0.73 -6.68 -1.31
CA GLY A 50 0.45 -5.89 -1.63
C GLY A 50 1.73 -6.72 -1.55
N THR A 51 2.61 -6.56 -2.54
CA THR A 51 3.94 -7.19 -2.57
C THR A 51 4.87 -6.56 -1.53
N PHE A 52 4.61 -6.82 -0.26
CA PHE A 52 5.44 -6.37 0.88
C PHE A 52 6.52 -7.38 1.23
N VAL A 53 7.01 -8.09 0.22
CA VAL A 53 8.03 -9.13 0.25
C VAL A 53 9.26 -8.66 -0.50
N ASP A 54 10.28 -9.50 -0.47
CA ASP A 54 11.52 -9.28 -1.20
C ASP A 54 11.36 -9.67 -2.67
N GLN A 55 10.72 -8.80 -3.46
CA GLN A 55 10.42 -9.04 -4.89
C GLN A 55 11.03 -7.96 -5.78
N GLN A 56 11.95 -7.16 -5.26
CA GLN A 56 12.61 -6.14 -6.05
C GLN A 56 13.57 -6.75 -7.07
N ASP A 57 14.06 -5.92 -7.97
CA ASP A 57 15.12 -6.30 -8.91
C ASP A 57 16.47 -6.11 -8.21
N ASP A 58 17.26 -7.17 -8.09
CA ASP A 58 18.57 -7.17 -7.42
C ASP A 58 19.58 -6.23 -8.12
N ASP A 59 19.34 -5.86 -9.38
CA ASP A 59 20.17 -4.91 -10.14
C ASP A 59 19.66 -3.44 -9.99
N ALA A 60 18.58 -3.20 -9.26
CA ALA A 60 18.03 -1.87 -9.08
C ALA A 60 18.98 -0.96 -8.28
N PRO A 61 19.10 0.34 -8.60
CA PRO A 61 19.93 1.29 -7.83
C PRO A 61 19.58 1.34 -6.34
N GLU A 62 18.31 1.13 -6.01
CA GLU A 62 17.78 1.15 -4.65
C GLU A 62 18.18 -0.07 -3.81
N GLU A 63 18.64 -1.18 -4.43
CA GLU A 63 19.06 -2.41 -3.77
C GLU A 63 20.06 -2.14 -2.64
N ALA A 64 21.08 -1.32 -2.92
CA ALA A 64 22.12 -0.98 -1.95
C ALA A 64 21.55 -0.29 -0.69
N GLN A 65 20.44 0.45 -0.83
CA GLN A 65 19.80 1.16 0.27
C GLN A 65 18.70 0.32 0.93
N TYR A 66 18.01 -0.53 0.18
CA TYR A 66 16.86 -1.34 0.58
C TYR A 66 17.03 -2.77 0.06
N PRO A 67 17.92 -3.60 0.62
CA PRO A 67 18.32 -4.88 0.03
C PRO A 67 17.27 -6.00 0.08
N LEU A 68 16.13 -5.76 0.73
CA LEU A 68 14.97 -6.68 0.70
C LEU A 68 13.72 -5.98 0.15
N GLY A 69 13.90 -4.84 -0.52
CA GLY A 69 12.84 -4.03 -1.12
C GLY A 69 11.70 -3.72 -0.17
N ALA A 70 10.47 -4.06 -0.58
CA ALA A 70 9.27 -3.79 0.20
C ALA A 70 9.14 -4.65 1.46
N TRP A 71 9.93 -5.73 1.61
CA TRP A 71 10.03 -6.46 2.87
C TRP A 71 10.56 -5.56 3.99
N GLU A 72 11.44 -4.61 3.67
CA GLU A 72 12.07 -3.71 4.64
C GLU A 72 11.08 -2.81 5.39
N TYR A 73 9.84 -2.67 4.90
CA TYR A 73 8.79 -1.95 5.62
C TYR A 73 8.57 -2.51 7.02
N HIS A 74 8.69 -3.83 7.21
CA HIS A 74 8.33 -4.54 8.43
C HIS A 74 9.36 -5.61 8.89
N SER A 75 10.54 -5.63 8.27
CA SER A 75 11.61 -6.61 8.57
C SER A 75 12.90 -5.99 9.12
N GLY A 76 14.01 -6.02 8.38
CA GLY A 76 15.36 -5.68 8.86
C GLY A 76 15.50 -4.21 9.25
N LYS A 77 15.19 -3.30 8.33
CA LYS A 77 15.22 -1.85 8.53
C LYS A 77 14.02 -1.32 9.30
N LYS A 78 12.94 -2.11 9.34
CA LYS A 78 11.68 -1.78 10.02
C LYS A 78 11.21 -0.37 9.65
N LEU A 79 11.17 -0.03 8.36
CA LEU A 79 10.98 1.36 7.92
C LEU A 79 9.75 2.00 8.56
N ILE A 80 8.67 1.25 8.76
CA ILE A 80 7.45 1.72 9.41
C ILE A 80 7.71 2.10 10.88
N GLU A 81 8.41 1.25 11.62
CA GLU A 81 8.71 1.45 13.05
C GLU A 81 9.69 2.61 13.25
N THR A 82 10.73 2.71 12.41
CA THR A 82 11.88 3.59 12.64
C THR A 82 11.76 4.98 12.00
N SER A 83 10.95 5.14 10.96
CA SER A 83 10.72 6.45 10.33
C SER A 83 9.85 7.37 11.18
N GLU A 84 9.89 8.68 10.92
CA GLU A 84 8.89 9.61 11.45
C GLU A 84 7.48 9.21 11.01
N LEU A 85 6.47 9.51 11.85
CA LEU A 85 5.08 9.25 11.52
C LEU A 85 4.63 10.14 10.36
N LYS A 86 4.46 9.54 9.17
CA LYS A 86 4.08 10.25 7.96
C LYS A 86 2.58 10.57 7.96
N PRO A 87 2.13 11.66 7.32
CA PRO A 87 0.72 12.04 7.26
C PRO A 87 -0.05 11.18 6.25
N LEU A 88 -0.16 9.88 6.51
CA LEU A 88 -0.73 8.88 5.61
C LEU A 88 -2.01 8.27 6.19
N ARG A 89 -2.94 7.94 5.31
CA ARG A 89 -4.06 7.05 5.58
C ARG A 89 -3.97 5.83 4.68
N ILE A 90 -3.88 4.65 5.29
CA ILE A 90 -3.41 3.45 4.61
C ILE A 90 -4.42 2.33 4.76
N PHE A 91 -4.96 1.85 3.64
CA PHE A 91 -5.67 0.58 3.58
C PHE A 91 -4.72 -0.49 3.06
N THR A 92 -4.64 -1.61 3.76
CA THR A 92 -3.97 -2.83 3.28
C THR A 92 -4.91 -4.02 3.34
N HIS A 93 -4.72 -4.94 2.41
CA HIS A 93 -5.44 -6.20 2.37
C HIS A 93 -4.48 -7.34 2.00
N VAL A 94 -4.75 -8.53 2.54
CA VAL A 94 -4.11 -9.77 2.10
C VAL A 94 -5.11 -10.93 2.17
N SER A 95 -4.97 -11.89 1.27
CA SER A 95 -5.84 -13.06 1.20
C SER A 95 -5.28 -14.25 2.00
N GLU A 96 -6.14 -15.17 2.44
CA GLU A 96 -5.70 -16.40 3.10
C GLU A 96 -4.85 -17.30 2.19
N LYS A 97 -5.22 -17.40 0.91
CA LYS A 97 -4.51 -18.19 -0.10
C LYS A 97 -3.72 -17.28 -1.04
N ASP A 98 -3.10 -16.25 -0.47
CA ASP A 98 -2.19 -15.37 -1.22
C ASP A 98 -0.92 -16.14 -1.65
N ILE A 99 0.01 -15.46 -2.31
CA ILE A 99 1.22 -16.10 -2.86
C ILE A 99 2.08 -16.69 -1.73
N ARG A 100 2.48 -17.95 -1.89
CA ARG A 100 3.43 -18.67 -1.01
C ARG A 100 3.05 -18.60 0.48
N PRO A 101 1.81 -18.93 0.87
CA PRO A 101 1.30 -18.70 2.22
C PRO A 101 1.93 -19.62 3.27
N ASN A 102 2.57 -20.70 2.82
CA ASN A 102 3.22 -21.71 3.67
C ASN A 102 4.75 -21.62 3.64
N ASP A 103 5.32 -20.68 2.86
CA ASP A 103 6.76 -20.53 2.80
C ASP A 103 7.25 -19.97 4.14
N PRO A 104 8.40 -20.47 4.64
CA PRO A 104 8.95 -20.00 5.91
C PRO A 104 9.53 -18.59 5.75
N GLU A 105 9.70 -17.89 6.87
CA GLU A 105 10.09 -16.47 6.89
C GLU A 105 11.41 -16.20 6.16
N GLU A 106 12.36 -17.13 6.23
CA GLU A 106 13.70 -17.01 5.65
C GLU A 106 13.69 -16.93 4.12
N THR A 107 12.56 -17.26 3.48
CA THR A 107 12.38 -17.04 2.04
C THR A 107 12.07 -15.58 1.71
N HIS A 108 11.60 -14.79 2.67
CA HIS A 108 11.08 -13.43 2.49
C HIS A 108 9.95 -13.28 1.46
N HIS A 109 9.36 -14.38 0.97
CA HIS A 109 8.39 -14.40 -0.13
C HIS A 109 7.00 -14.89 0.28
N ASN A 110 6.64 -14.85 1.57
CA ASN A 110 5.30 -15.21 2.04
C ASN A 110 4.40 -13.95 2.12
N TRP A 111 3.43 -13.81 1.19
CA TRP A 111 2.58 -12.62 1.12
C TRP A 111 1.66 -12.50 2.33
N VAL A 112 1.13 -13.61 2.84
CA VAL A 112 0.21 -13.60 3.97
C VAL A 112 0.92 -13.08 5.21
N MET A 113 2.11 -13.63 5.49
CA MET A 113 2.97 -13.16 6.57
C MET A 113 3.36 -11.69 6.38
N ALA A 114 3.80 -11.30 5.19
CA ALA A 114 4.21 -9.93 4.88
C ALA A 114 3.06 -8.93 5.10
N GLY A 115 1.86 -9.25 4.62
CA GLY A 115 0.67 -8.41 4.77
C GLY A 115 0.28 -8.24 6.24
N GLN A 116 0.28 -9.32 7.02
CA GLN A 116 -0.04 -9.28 8.45
C GLN A 116 1.01 -8.50 9.26
N ARG A 117 2.31 -8.70 8.99
CA ARG A 117 3.40 -7.95 9.63
C ARG A 117 3.37 -6.47 9.29
N THR A 118 3.12 -6.13 8.03
CA THR A 118 2.94 -4.73 7.60
C THR A 118 1.79 -4.08 8.34
N ALA A 119 0.63 -4.76 8.44
CA ALA A 119 -0.53 -4.25 9.17
C ALA A 119 -0.24 -4.05 10.67
N ALA A 120 0.46 -5.01 11.30
CA ALA A 120 0.87 -4.90 12.70
C ALA A 120 1.80 -3.70 12.91
N ALA A 121 2.83 -3.54 12.08
CA ALA A 121 3.76 -2.41 12.17
C ALA A 121 3.04 -1.06 12.00
N LEU A 122 2.09 -0.95 11.06
CA LEU A 122 1.29 0.26 10.86
C LEU A 122 0.44 0.58 12.09
N LYS A 123 -0.19 -0.43 12.69
CA LYS A 123 -0.98 -0.31 13.91
C LYS A 123 -0.13 0.17 15.07
N ASP A 124 1.00 -0.49 15.33
CA ASP A 124 1.86 -0.22 16.48
C ASP A 124 2.51 1.17 16.39
N LYS A 125 2.85 1.62 15.19
CA LYS A 125 3.35 2.98 14.94
C LYS A 125 2.27 4.06 15.10
N GLY A 126 0.98 3.69 15.11
CA GLY A 126 -0.14 4.61 15.28
C GLY A 126 -0.65 5.26 13.99
N TYR A 127 -0.44 4.63 12.83
CA TYR A 127 -1.00 5.13 11.57
C TYR A 127 -2.54 5.06 11.56
N HIS A 128 -3.17 6.00 10.84
CA HIS A 128 -4.55 5.86 10.39
C HIS A 128 -4.65 4.74 9.36
N HIS A 129 -4.72 3.50 9.83
CA HIS A 129 -4.72 2.32 8.99
C HIS A 129 -6.04 1.55 9.09
N ARG A 130 -6.35 0.80 8.03
CA ARG A 130 -7.39 -0.22 8.02
C ARG A 130 -6.80 -1.44 7.32
N PHE A 131 -6.93 -2.60 7.96
CA PHE A 131 -6.47 -3.87 7.43
C PHE A 131 -7.64 -4.83 7.23
N ILE A 132 -7.68 -5.53 6.10
CA ILE A 132 -8.60 -6.63 5.85
C ILE A 132 -7.81 -7.90 5.55
N TYR A 133 -8.13 -8.97 6.26
CA TYR A 133 -7.72 -10.33 5.93
C TYR A 133 -8.94 -11.08 5.37
N SER A 134 -8.85 -11.61 4.16
CA SER A 134 -9.97 -12.29 3.52
C SER A 134 -9.78 -13.81 3.48
N LEU A 135 -10.74 -14.53 4.04
CA LEU A 135 -10.74 -15.99 4.08
C LEU A 135 -11.14 -16.58 2.72
N ALA A 136 -10.64 -17.78 2.40
CA ALA A 136 -10.99 -18.55 1.21
C ALA A 136 -10.82 -17.82 -0.14
N THR A 137 -9.95 -16.81 -0.19
CA THR A 137 -9.72 -15.96 -1.38
C THR A 137 -8.25 -16.03 -1.80
N GLY A 138 -7.97 -15.69 -3.06
CA GLY A 138 -6.64 -15.73 -3.65
C GLY A 138 -5.99 -14.36 -3.82
N HIS A 139 -4.78 -14.35 -4.40
CA HIS A 139 -4.06 -13.13 -4.75
C HIS A 139 -4.89 -12.22 -5.66
N CYS A 140 -5.06 -10.95 -5.29
CA CYS A 140 -5.83 -9.97 -6.08
C CYS A 140 -7.25 -10.42 -6.45
N ASP A 141 -7.92 -11.15 -5.56
CA ASP A 141 -9.26 -11.70 -5.83
C ASP A 141 -10.28 -10.58 -6.13
N GLY A 142 -10.81 -10.60 -7.35
CA GLY A 142 -11.76 -9.60 -7.83
C GLY A 142 -13.05 -9.54 -7.00
N LYS A 143 -13.46 -10.63 -6.35
CA LYS A 143 -14.66 -10.65 -5.48
C LYS A 143 -14.42 -9.84 -4.22
N VAL A 144 -13.24 -9.95 -3.62
CA VAL A 144 -12.87 -9.13 -2.45
C VAL A 144 -12.88 -7.66 -2.85
N PHE A 145 -12.20 -7.32 -3.95
CA PHE A 145 -12.17 -5.95 -4.46
C PHE A 145 -13.57 -5.38 -4.67
N GLN A 146 -14.47 -6.11 -5.33
CA GLN A 146 -15.85 -5.69 -5.56
C GLN A 146 -16.64 -5.47 -4.26
N GLN A 147 -16.40 -6.29 -3.23
CA GLN A 147 -17.09 -6.16 -1.95
C GLN A 147 -16.56 -5.01 -1.09
N THR A 148 -15.25 -4.74 -1.14
CA THR A 148 -14.61 -3.83 -0.19
C THR A 148 -14.28 -2.46 -0.76
N LEU A 149 -14.16 -2.29 -2.08
CA LEU A 149 -13.65 -1.05 -2.67
C LEU A 149 -14.50 0.16 -2.32
N ALA A 150 -15.83 0.09 -2.47
CA ALA A 150 -16.71 1.23 -2.23
C ALA A 150 -16.57 1.77 -0.80
N ASP A 151 -16.65 0.88 0.20
CA ASP A 151 -16.44 1.25 1.61
C ASP A 151 -15.02 1.76 1.87
N THR A 152 -14.02 1.15 1.24
CA THR A 152 -12.62 1.59 1.37
C THR A 152 -12.40 2.99 0.82
N LEU A 153 -13.01 3.33 -0.32
CA LEU A 153 -12.97 4.68 -0.89
C LEU A 153 -13.64 5.68 0.05
N VAL A 154 -14.83 5.37 0.57
CA VAL A 154 -15.51 6.25 1.54
C VAL A 154 -14.65 6.47 2.79
N TRP A 155 -14.08 5.40 3.35
CA TRP A 155 -13.24 5.49 4.54
C TRP A 155 -11.97 6.30 4.29
N VAL A 156 -11.26 6.04 3.18
CA VAL A 156 -9.98 6.68 2.95
C VAL A 156 -10.17 8.18 2.64
N TRP A 157 -11.29 8.58 2.01
CA TRP A 157 -11.64 9.99 1.79
C TRP A 157 -12.40 10.67 2.95
N ARG A 158 -12.75 9.94 4.01
CA ARG A 158 -13.51 10.51 5.14
C ARG A 158 -12.89 11.79 5.71
N GLY A 159 -13.70 12.85 5.79
CA GLY A 159 -13.29 14.17 6.29
C GLY A 159 -12.48 15.02 5.30
N TYR A 160 -12.31 14.57 4.05
CA TYR A 160 -11.78 15.42 2.99
C TYR A 160 -12.85 16.38 2.49
N HIS A 161 -12.48 17.64 2.36
CA HIS A 161 -13.26 18.66 1.67
C HIS A 161 -12.38 19.21 0.57
N ALA A 162 -12.92 19.29 -0.65
CA ALA A 162 -12.27 20.00 -1.73
C ALA A 162 -12.23 21.49 -1.37
N ASP A 163 -11.12 22.14 -1.73
CA ASP A 163 -10.99 23.59 -1.63
C ASP A 163 -11.95 24.31 -2.60
#